data_AF-A0A1B9VCX7-F1
#
_entry.id   AF-A0A1B9VCX7-F1
#
_cell.length_a   1.000
_cell.length_b   1.000
_cell.length_c   1.000
_cell.angle_alpha   90.00
_cell.angle_beta   90.00
_cell.angle_gamma   90.00
#
_symmetry.space_group_name_H-M   'P 1'
#
loop_
_entity.id
_entity.type
_entity.pdbx_description
1 polymer ?
#
loop_
_entity_poly.entity_id
_entity_poly.type
_entity_poly.pdbx_seq_one_letter_code
_entity_poly.pdbx_strand_id
1 'polypeptide(L)'
;MSIKSLGDPFSGESDLRHSKSCGCEACATGKHHHAGHDHHEDTYDLASMPAHSDMAVDGVASSSGKLASSEEMLDRAIESAVVRSVFGHNEISRRSFAKMVGSGTMMAALASVLPLDKVKAAILDDLGTPEKTKLNIGFVPITCATPIIMAQPMGFYEKYGLDVDVIKTAGWAVARDKSLNNEYDASHMLTPMPLAITMGAGSTATPFLMPAVENINGQAIVLHNDHLDKRDPKQWKGFKFGVPFEYSMHNFLLRYYVAEHGLDPDKDIQIRVVPPPEMVANLRAGNLDGYLSPDPFNQRAVWEKIGFIHTLTKDIWEGHPCCAFACSKAFADEMPNTYGALLKSIVDATQYASKPENRKEISAAIAPTNYLNQPVPVIEQVLTGRYADGLGEVKNVPDRIDFDPFPWHSMGVWILTQMKRWGYIDGDVDYKKIAEEVYVAADCAKIMKDLGYEAPDSTYQKYTIMGKVFDPDQPEAYVNSFPIGKGVS
;
A
#
# COMPACT_ATOMS: atom_id res chain seq x y z
N MET A 1 -30.65 -26.49 17.93
CA MET A 1 -30.85 -26.57 19.40
C MET A 1 -29.90 -25.57 20.05
N SER A 2 -30.45 -24.68 20.86
CA SER A 2 -29.77 -23.56 21.52
C SER A 2 -28.91 -24.05 22.68
N ILE A 3 -27.59 -23.88 22.61
CA ILE A 3 -26.72 -23.96 23.79
C ILE A 3 -26.68 -22.56 24.41
N LYS A 4 -27.55 -22.33 25.40
CA LYS A 4 -27.46 -21.22 26.35
C LYS A 4 -26.61 -21.69 27.51
N SER A 5 -25.42 -21.12 27.72
CA SER A 5 -24.81 -21.00 29.05
C SER A 5 -23.52 -20.17 28.97
N LEU A 6 -23.67 -18.86 28.95
CA LEU A 6 -22.80 -17.96 29.72
C LEU A 6 -23.76 -16.91 30.29
N GLY A 7 -23.75 -16.75 31.62
CA GLY A 7 -24.55 -15.74 32.30
C GLY A 7 -24.16 -14.32 31.89
N ASP A 8 -24.94 -13.34 32.37
CA ASP A 8 -24.80 -11.91 32.05
C ASP A 8 -23.33 -11.43 32.17
N PRO A 9 -22.66 -11.15 31.04
CA PRO A 9 -21.24 -10.79 31.03
C PRO A 9 -20.98 -9.36 31.51
N PHE A 10 -22.01 -8.61 31.93
CA PHE A 10 -21.91 -7.23 32.42
C PHE A 10 -22.11 -7.09 33.93
N SER A 11 -22.28 -8.20 34.67
CA SER A 11 -22.33 -8.19 36.13
C SER A 11 -20.94 -8.00 36.74
N GLY A 12 -20.76 -6.94 37.54
CA GLY A 12 -19.51 -6.64 38.24
C GLY A 12 -19.11 -7.65 39.33
N GLU A 13 -19.99 -8.59 39.67
CA GLU A 13 -19.71 -9.67 40.64
C GLU A 13 -19.33 -11.01 39.97
N SER A 14 -19.29 -11.07 38.64
CA SER A 14 -18.99 -12.30 37.90
C SER A 14 -17.49 -12.40 37.56
N ASP A 15 -16.76 -13.31 38.22
CA ASP A 15 -15.35 -13.58 37.89
C ASP A 15 -15.25 -14.41 36.60
N LEU A 16 -14.74 -13.80 35.53
CA LEU A 16 -14.57 -14.41 34.20
C LEU A 16 -13.36 -15.37 34.12
N ARG A 17 -12.64 -15.58 35.23
CA ARG A 17 -11.48 -16.48 35.28
C ARG A 17 -11.89 -17.85 35.79
N HIS A 18 -11.52 -18.89 35.05
CA HIS A 18 -11.75 -20.30 35.43
C HIS A 18 -10.78 -20.76 36.53
N SER A 19 -10.94 -20.21 37.74
CA SER A 19 -10.16 -20.55 38.93
C SER A 19 -10.84 -21.64 39.77
N LYS A 20 -10.19 -22.13 40.84
CA LYS A 20 -10.74 -23.16 41.76
C LYS A 20 -12.07 -22.76 42.42
N SER A 21 -12.43 -21.48 42.41
CA SER A 21 -13.68 -20.95 42.96
C SER A 21 -14.75 -20.67 41.88
N CYS A 22 -14.53 -21.07 40.62
CA CYS A 22 -15.48 -20.86 39.54
C CYS A 22 -16.69 -21.82 39.65
N GLY A 23 -17.90 -21.26 39.72
CA GLY A 23 -19.15 -22.01 39.87
C GLY A 23 -19.79 -22.49 38.57
N CYS A 24 -19.11 -22.41 37.42
CA CYS A 24 -19.68 -22.87 36.15
C CYS A 24 -19.67 -24.40 36.04
N GLU A 25 -20.62 -24.94 35.27
CA GLU A 25 -20.84 -26.39 35.13
C GLU A 25 -19.59 -27.16 34.65
N ALA A 26 -18.76 -26.54 33.80
CA ALA A 26 -17.51 -27.12 33.32
C ALA A 26 -16.42 -27.20 34.40
N CYS A 27 -16.34 -26.21 35.29
CA CYS A 27 -15.39 -26.20 36.40
C CYS A 27 -15.86 -27.09 37.57
N ALA A 28 -17.18 -27.18 37.80
CA ALA A 28 -17.77 -28.05 38.82
C ALA A 28 -17.62 -29.55 38.50
N THR A 29 -17.49 -29.91 37.21
CA THR A 29 -17.42 -31.30 36.75
C THR A 29 -15.99 -31.82 36.54
N GLY A 30 -14.96 -31.02 36.82
CA GLY A 30 -13.55 -31.45 36.85
C GLY A 30 -12.93 -31.83 35.50
N LYS A 31 -13.58 -31.51 34.37
CA LYS A 31 -13.04 -31.81 33.02
C LYS A 31 -12.13 -30.69 32.53
N HIS A 32 -10.87 -30.72 32.94
CA HIS A 32 -9.82 -29.90 32.33
C HIS A 32 -9.26 -30.62 31.09
N HIS A 33 -9.47 -30.07 29.88
CA HIS A 33 -8.60 -30.35 28.74
C HIS A 33 -7.61 -29.18 28.61
N HIS A 34 -6.42 -29.36 29.19
CA HIS A 34 -5.26 -28.50 28.96
C HIS A 34 -4.53 -28.94 27.69
N ALA A 35 -4.12 -27.97 26.87
CA ALA A 35 -3.15 -28.14 25.80
C ALA A 35 -1.71 -28.19 26.38
N GLY A 36 -0.87 -29.10 25.87
CA GLY A 36 0.56 -29.16 26.18
C GLY A 36 1.23 -30.41 25.57
N HIS A 37 2.36 -30.18 24.89
CA HIS A 37 3.20 -31.11 24.14
C HIS A 37 3.54 -32.44 24.85
N ASP A 38 3.52 -33.55 24.09
CA ASP A 38 4.48 -34.65 24.24
C ASP A 38 4.63 -35.45 22.93
N HIS A 39 5.87 -35.86 22.64
CA HIS A 39 6.27 -36.66 21.49
C HIS A 39 5.68 -38.07 21.55
N HIS A 40 4.98 -38.50 20.50
CA HIS A 40 4.81 -39.92 20.19
C HIS A 40 4.74 -40.12 18.67
N GLU A 41 5.65 -40.95 18.17
CA GLU A 41 5.66 -41.50 16.82
C GLU A 41 4.42 -42.37 16.62
N ASP A 42 3.62 -42.08 15.59
CA ASP A 42 2.69 -43.04 15.01
C ASP A 42 2.72 -42.89 13.48
N THR A 43 3.33 -43.89 12.86
CA THR A 43 3.38 -44.11 11.41
C THR A 43 2.00 -44.42 10.86
N TYR A 44 1.51 -43.62 9.92
CA TYR A 44 0.36 -43.99 9.07
C TYR A 44 0.83 -44.20 7.63
N ASP A 45 0.58 -45.42 7.18
CA ASP A 45 0.95 -46.05 5.92
C ASP A 45 0.17 -45.45 4.73
N LEU A 46 0.89 -44.87 3.77
CA LEU A 46 0.38 -44.21 2.55
C LEU A 46 0.48 -45.14 1.32
N ALA A 47 0.20 -46.43 1.49
CA ALA A 47 0.26 -47.42 0.43
C ALA A 47 -1.11 -48.00 0.05
N SER A 48 -2.09 -47.17 -0.35
CA SER A 48 -3.20 -47.64 -1.18
C SER A 48 -4.10 -46.51 -1.69
N MET A 49 -3.82 -45.93 -2.86
CA MET A 49 -4.85 -45.51 -3.84
C MET A 49 -4.26 -45.53 -5.27
N PRO A 50 -5.04 -45.90 -6.29
CA PRO A 50 -4.51 -46.35 -7.57
C PRO A 50 -4.22 -45.22 -8.57
N ALA A 51 -3.25 -45.50 -9.44
CA ALA A 51 -2.74 -44.65 -10.50
C ALA A 51 -3.77 -44.34 -11.60
N HIS A 52 -3.78 -43.09 -12.04
CA HIS A 52 -4.19 -42.73 -13.40
C HIS A 52 -3.02 -42.03 -14.10
N SER A 53 -2.70 -42.58 -15.25
CA SER A 53 -1.53 -42.36 -16.07
C SER A 53 -1.71 -41.25 -17.11
N ASP A 54 -0.56 -40.64 -17.44
CA ASP A 54 -0.17 -40.09 -18.74
C ASP A 54 -0.86 -38.83 -19.27
N MET A 55 -0.20 -37.68 -19.04
CA MET A 55 0.19 -36.77 -20.13
C MET A 55 1.59 -36.20 -19.84
N ALA A 56 2.57 -36.68 -20.59
CA ALA A 56 3.95 -36.22 -20.57
C ALA A 56 4.08 -34.82 -21.20
N VAL A 57 4.81 -33.93 -20.52
CA VAL A 57 5.42 -32.74 -21.12
C VAL A 57 6.90 -32.82 -20.77
N ASP A 58 7.71 -33.12 -21.79
CA ASP A 58 9.15 -33.25 -21.66
C ASP A 58 9.85 -31.92 -21.36
N GLY A 59 10.80 -31.96 -20.42
CA GLY A 59 12.07 -31.24 -20.57
C GLY A 59 12.21 -29.86 -19.93
N VAL A 60 12.16 -29.76 -18.59
CA VAL A 60 12.94 -28.74 -17.86
C VAL A 60 13.73 -29.43 -16.76
N ALA A 61 15.06 -29.42 -16.90
CA ALA A 61 15.99 -29.95 -15.93
C ALA A 61 15.77 -29.32 -14.54
N SER A 62 15.44 -30.15 -13.55
CA SER A 62 15.29 -29.74 -12.17
C SER A 62 16.66 -29.47 -11.55
N SER A 63 17.07 -28.21 -11.45
CA SER A 63 18.00 -27.82 -10.40
C SER A 63 17.18 -27.63 -9.12
N SER A 64 17.24 -28.61 -8.22
CA SER A 64 16.70 -28.52 -6.86
C SER A 64 17.54 -27.51 -6.05
N GLY A 65 17.28 -26.22 -6.26
CA GLY A 65 17.74 -25.17 -5.36
C GLY A 65 16.79 -25.08 -4.17
N LYS A 66 17.29 -25.29 -2.96
CA LYS A 66 16.57 -24.95 -1.72
C LYS A 66 16.05 -23.51 -1.85
N LEU A 67 14.76 -23.30 -1.57
CA LEU A 67 14.21 -21.96 -1.35
C LEU A 67 15.03 -21.33 -0.21
N ALA A 68 15.73 -20.24 -0.52
CA ALA A 68 16.55 -19.50 0.44
C ALA A 68 15.67 -18.97 1.58
N SER A 69 16.23 -18.87 2.78
CA SER A 69 15.51 -18.29 3.93
C SER A 69 15.20 -16.81 3.68
N SER A 70 14.17 -16.27 4.34
CA SER A 70 13.83 -14.84 4.24
C SER A 70 15.00 -13.93 4.61
N GLU A 71 15.88 -14.37 5.52
CA GLU A 71 17.11 -13.68 5.90
C GLU A 71 18.13 -13.69 4.75
N GLU A 72 18.39 -14.85 4.12
CA GLU A 72 19.29 -14.94 2.96
C GLU A 72 18.78 -14.18 1.72
N MET A 73 17.46 -14.00 1.61
CA MET A 73 16.86 -13.16 0.57
C MET A 73 17.02 -11.67 0.88
N LEU A 74 16.83 -11.27 2.15
CA LEU A 74 17.02 -9.90 2.62
C LEU A 74 18.49 -9.48 2.48
N ASP A 75 19.43 -10.33 2.89
CA ASP A 75 20.87 -10.07 2.77
C ASP A 75 21.30 -9.85 1.32
N ARG A 76 20.75 -10.62 0.37
CA ARG A 76 21.01 -10.44 -1.06
C ARG A 76 20.35 -9.19 -1.64
N ALA A 77 19.19 -8.79 -1.12
CA ALA A 77 18.54 -7.54 -1.52
C ALA A 77 19.34 -6.33 -1.03
N ILE A 78 19.83 -6.38 0.21
CA ILE A 78 20.74 -5.39 0.80
C ILE A 78 22.04 -5.35 -0.02
N GLU A 79 22.68 -6.49 -0.28
CA GLU A 79 23.90 -6.59 -1.07
C GLU A 79 23.70 -6.02 -2.48
N SER A 80 22.59 -6.36 -3.15
CA SER A 80 22.26 -5.85 -4.48
C SER A 80 22.01 -4.35 -4.49
N ALA A 81 21.36 -3.83 -3.46
CA ALA A 81 21.11 -2.40 -3.31
C ALA A 81 22.41 -1.62 -3.05
N VAL A 82 23.30 -2.13 -2.20
CA VAL A 82 24.64 -1.56 -1.95
C VAL A 82 25.50 -1.59 -3.21
N VAL A 83 25.47 -2.69 -3.97
CA VAL A 83 26.21 -2.79 -5.23
C VAL A 83 25.65 -1.82 -6.29
N ARG A 84 24.34 -1.66 -6.37
CA ARG A 84 23.71 -0.76 -7.35
C ARG A 84 23.85 0.71 -6.98
N SER A 85 23.80 1.05 -5.69
CA SER A 85 24.07 2.43 -5.21
C SER A 85 25.49 2.88 -5.60
N VAL A 86 26.42 1.93 -5.66
CA VAL A 86 27.80 2.15 -6.09
C VAL A 86 27.95 2.31 -7.61
N PHE A 87 27.38 1.42 -8.42
CA PHE A 87 27.68 1.35 -9.87
C PHE A 87 26.67 2.09 -10.76
N GLY A 88 25.58 2.61 -10.19
CA GLY A 88 24.50 3.22 -10.96
C GLY A 88 23.91 2.26 -12.00
N HIS A 89 23.37 2.80 -13.09
CA HIS A 89 22.76 2.00 -14.18
C HIS A 89 23.75 1.36 -15.16
N ASN A 90 25.05 1.27 -14.84
CA ASN A 90 26.08 0.84 -15.80
C ASN A 90 26.33 -0.69 -15.74
N GLU A 91 25.49 -1.43 -16.46
CA GLU A 91 25.46 -2.90 -16.59
C GLU A 91 26.82 -3.55 -16.95
N ILE A 92 27.63 -2.86 -17.78
CA ILE A 92 28.92 -3.36 -18.29
C ILE A 92 29.99 -3.33 -17.18
N SER A 93 30.01 -2.26 -16.38
CA SER A 93 30.92 -2.13 -15.23
C SER A 93 30.57 -3.14 -14.13
N ARG A 94 29.27 -3.38 -13.91
CA ARG A 94 28.76 -4.39 -12.96
C ARG A 94 29.19 -5.81 -13.31
N ARG A 95 28.98 -6.25 -14.56
CA ARG A 95 29.35 -7.61 -15.00
C ARG A 95 30.85 -7.81 -15.07
N SER A 96 31.61 -6.76 -15.42
CA SER A 96 33.08 -6.83 -15.48
C SER A 96 33.70 -6.89 -14.09
N PHE A 97 33.14 -6.17 -13.11
CA PHE A 97 33.58 -6.18 -11.73
C PHE A 97 33.22 -7.48 -10.99
N ALA A 98 31.98 -7.97 -11.15
CA ALA A 98 31.52 -9.24 -10.57
C ALA A 98 32.25 -10.47 -11.14
N LYS A 99 32.77 -10.40 -12.37
CA LYS A 99 33.64 -11.44 -12.95
C LYS A 99 35.07 -11.41 -12.38
N MET A 100 35.49 -10.30 -11.80
CA MET A 100 36.87 -10.05 -11.36
C MET A 100 37.06 -10.34 -9.86
N VAL A 101 35.98 -10.26 -9.07
CA VAL A 101 36.01 -10.38 -7.61
C VAL A 101 34.84 -11.26 -7.18
N GLY A 102 35.10 -12.44 -6.62
CA GLY A 102 34.02 -13.34 -6.16
C GLY A 102 33.13 -12.70 -5.09
N SER A 103 31.90 -13.19 -4.90
CA SER A 103 30.85 -12.55 -4.07
C SER A 103 31.33 -12.11 -2.67
N GLY A 104 32.09 -12.93 -1.95
CA GLY A 104 32.59 -12.60 -0.61
C GLY A 104 33.72 -11.55 -0.55
N THR A 105 34.40 -11.27 -1.65
CA THR A 105 35.48 -10.24 -1.73
C THR A 105 34.99 -8.91 -2.30
N MET A 106 33.79 -8.89 -2.90
CA MET A 106 33.15 -7.69 -3.45
C MET A 106 32.96 -6.61 -2.39
N MET A 107 32.50 -6.96 -1.18
CA MET A 107 32.19 -6.01 -0.10
C MET A 107 33.45 -5.35 0.49
N ALA A 108 34.54 -6.10 0.68
CA ALA A 108 35.81 -5.60 1.18
C ALA A 108 36.59 -4.76 0.13
N ALA A 109 36.46 -5.11 -1.16
CA ALA A 109 37.01 -4.32 -2.25
C ALA A 109 36.20 -3.03 -2.52
N LEU A 110 34.87 -3.09 -2.37
CA LEU A 110 34.00 -1.90 -2.51
C LEU A 110 34.24 -0.88 -1.40
N ALA A 111 34.39 -1.32 -0.15
CA ALA A 111 34.69 -0.45 1.00
C ALA A 111 36.06 0.24 0.92
N SER A 112 37.00 -0.32 0.14
CA SER A 112 38.36 0.24 -0.02
C SER A 112 38.52 1.13 -1.26
N VAL A 113 37.59 1.08 -2.21
CA VAL A 113 37.69 1.78 -3.51
C VAL A 113 36.62 2.87 -3.68
N LEU A 114 35.52 2.83 -2.91
CA LEU A 114 34.51 3.90 -2.89
C LEU A 114 34.57 4.72 -1.60
N PRO A 115 34.95 5.99 -1.68
CA PRO A 115 34.73 6.91 -0.58
C PRO A 115 33.25 7.28 -0.57
N LEU A 116 32.40 6.43 0.02
CA LEU A 116 30.99 6.74 0.29
C LEU A 116 30.86 8.11 1.00
N ASP A 117 31.84 8.44 1.85
CA ASP A 117 31.97 9.76 2.48
C ASP A 117 32.10 10.92 1.48
N LYS A 118 32.77 10.72 0.34
CA LYS A 118 32.90 11.75 -0.71
C LYS A 118 31.65 11.85 -1.58
N VAL A 119 30.95 10.75 -1.84
CA VAL A 119 29.65 10.77 -2.53
C VAL A 119 28.61 11.47 -1.66
N LYS A 120 28.58 11.12 -0.37
CA LYS A 120 27.75 11.76 0.65
C LYS A 120 28.09 13.25 0.78
N ALA A 121 29.38 13.61 0.85
CA ALA A 121 29.80 15.01 0.89
C ALA A 121 29.37 15.81 -0.35
N ALA A 122 29.48 15.24 -1.56
CA ALA A 122 29.07 15.91 -2.79
C ALA A 122 27.55 16.11 -2.89
N ILE A 123 26.75 15.19 -2.35
CA ILE A 123 25.28 15.33 -2.26
C ILE A 123 24.89 16.38 -1.20
N LEU A 124 25.59 16.41 -0.07
CA LEU A 124 25.35 17.35 1.04
C LEU A 124 25.76 18.78 0.69
N ASP A 125 26.74 18.98 -0.20
CA ASP A 125 27.13 20.32 -0.68
C ASP A 125 26.03 21.01 -1.50
N ASP A 126 25.12 20.25 -2.13
CA ASP A 126 24.05 20.79 -2.99
C ASP A 126 22.71 20.98 -2.24
N LEU A 127 22.43 20.15 -1.24
CA LEU A 127 21.20 20.20 -0.41
C LEU A 127 21.38 20.92 0.94
N GLY A 128 22.62 21.15 1.37
CA GLY A 128 22.93 21.50 2.75
C GLY A 128 22.94 20.27 3.67
N THR A 129 23.53 20.40 4.86
CA THR A 129 23.52 19.32 5.87
C THR A 129 22.13 19.22 6.50
N PRO A 130 21.50 18.03 6.56
CA PRO A 130 20.22 17.83 7.24
C PRO A 130 20.26 18.32 8.70
N GLU A 131 19.28 19.13 9.08
CA GLU A 131 19.07 19.61 10.45
C GLU A 131 18.75 18.45 11.40
N LYS A 132 18.05 17.43 10.90
CA LYS A 132 17.69 16.21 11.60
C LYS A 132 17.94 15.00 10.71
N THR A 133 18.83 14.12 11.14
CA THR A 133 19.14 12.90 10.37
C THR A 133 18.30 11.70 10.78
N LYS A 134 17.94 11.60 12.07
CA LYS A 134 17.11 10.51 12.58
C LYS A 134 15.63 10.83 12.46
N LEU A 135 14.88 10.11 11.62
CA LEU A 135 13.48 10.42 11.31
C LEU A 135 12.55 9.23 11.58
N ASN A 136 11.34 9.53 12.01
CA ASN A 136 10.26 8.55 12.17
C ASN A 136 9.25 8.70 11.04
N ILE A 137 9.04 7.64 10.25
CA ILE A 137 8.07 7.64 9.14
C ILE A 137 7.01 6.58 9.36
N GLY A 138 5.75 6.99 9.50
CA GLY A 138 4.63 6.08 9.65
C GLY A 138 4.23 5.40 8.33
N PHE A 139 3.89 4.10 8.34
CA PHE A 139 3.30 3.43 7.18
C PHE A 139 2.23 2.39 7.53
N VAL A 140 1.17 2.34 6.72
CA VAL A 140 0.22 1.21 6.72
C VAL A 140 0.79 0.09 5.84
N PRO A 141 0.78 -1.19 6.29
CA PRO A 141 1.50 -2.29 5.61
C PRO A 141 0.77 -2.80 4.36
N ILE A 142 0.87 -2.03 3.28
CA ILE A 142 0.32 -2.31 1.93
C ILE A 142 1.40 -2.06 0.87
N THR A 143 1.24 -2.62 -0.35
CA THR A 143 2.24 -2.45 -1.41
C THR A 143 2.37 -1.02 -1.91
N CYS A 144 1.38 -0.16 -1.64
CA CYS A 144 1.47 1.26 -1.92
C CYS A 144 2.63 1.94 -1.19
N ALA A 145 2.96 1.47 0.02
CA ALA A 145 4.07 1.98 0.83
C ALA A 145 5.46 1.58 0.31
N THR A 146 5.55 0.91 -0.85
CA THR A 146 6.80 0.32 -1.37
C THR A 146 7.95 1.32 -1.33
N PRO A 147 7.84 2.56 -1.86
CA PRO A 147 8.96 3.51 -1.83
C PRO A 147 9.46 3.83 -0.42
N ILE A 148 8.56 3.99 0.56
CA ILE A 148 8.93 4.25 1.95
C ILE A 148 9.64 3.05 2.57
N ILE A 149 9.05 1.87 2.46
CA ILE A 149 9.54 0.71 3.24
C ILE A 149 10.77 0.06 2.59
N MET A 150 10.90 0.13 1.27
CA MET A 150 12.09 -0.38 0.58
C MET A 150 13.29 0.56 0.73
N ALA A 151 13.06 1.86 0.95
CA ALA A 151 14.12 2.85 1.04
C ALA A 151 15.10 2.59 2.20
N GLN A 152 14.63 1.97 3.28
CA GLN A 152 15.47 1.59 4.43
C GLN A 152 16.41 0.40 4.11
N PRO A 153 15.94 -0.83 3.80
CA PRO A 153 16.82 -1.97 3.55
C PRO A 153 17.63 -1.84 2.25
N MET A 154 17.20 -0.98 1.31
CA MET A 154 17.91 -0.74 0.05
C MET A 154 18.79 0.52 0.08
N GLY A 155 18.97 1.14 1.26
CA GLY A 155 19.95 2.21 1.47
C GLY A 155 19.64 3.55 0.81
N PHE A 156 18.40 3.78 0.36
CA PHE A 156 18.01 5.08 -0.21
C PHE A 156 18.03 6.18 0.84
N TYR A 157 17.63 5.92 2.08
CA TYR A 157 17.73 6.93 3.15
C TYR A 157 19.18 7.26 3.50
N GLU A 158 20.02 6.25 3.69
CA GLU A 158 21.43 6.41 4.04
C GLU A 158 22.20 7.17 2.95
N LYS A 159 21.89 6.91 1.67
CA LYS A 159 22.46 7.61 0.50
C LYS A 159 22.33 9.13 0.60
N TYR A 160 21.26 9.63 1.22
CA TYR A 160 21.01 11.07 1.44
C TYR A 160 21.28 11.52 2.87
N GLY A 161 22.00 10.71 3.66
CA GLY A 161 22.44 11.06 5.01
C GLY A 161 21.38 10.93 6.10
N LEU A 162 20.31 10.17 5.84
CA LEU A 162 19.21 9.97 6.78
C LEU A 162 19.27 8.59 7.43
N ASP A 163 18.88 8.55 8.71
CA ASP A 163 18.64 7.36 9.52
C ASP A 163 17.14 7.28 9.80
N VAL A 164 16.41 6.44 9.07
CA VAL A 164 14.94 6.44 9.09
C VAL A 164 14.42 5.18 9.76
N ASP A 165 13.62 5.39 10.81
CA ASP A 165 12.79 4.38 11.45
C ASP A 165 11.41 4.36 10.74
N VAL A 166 11.15 3.33 9.93
CA VAL A 166 9.83 3.11 9.31
C VAL A 166 8.91 2.36 10.27
N ILE A 167 7.84 3.02 10.72
CA ILE A 167 6.98 2.58 11.82
C ILE A 167 5.65 2.10 11.26
N LYS A 168 5.38 0.81 11.43
CA LYS A 168 4.11 0.20 11.03
C LYS A 168 2.95 0.78 11.86
N THR A 169 1.89 1.21 11.18
CA THR A 169 0.64 1.70 11.77
C THR A 169 -0.50 0.71 11.57
N ALA A 170 -1.41 0.67 12.56
CA ALA A 170 -2.56 -0.22 12.55
C ALA A 170 -3.64 0.17 11.51
N GLY A 171 -3.65 1.44 11.11
CA GLY A 171 -4.60 1.96 10.13
C GLY A 171 -4.48 3.47 9.95
N TRP A 172 -5.29 4.01 9.04
CA TRP A 172 -5.17 5.39 8.57
C TRP A 172 -5.56 6.46 9.59
N ALA A 173 -6.54 6.18 10.45
CA ALA A 173 -6.89 7.09 11.55
C ALA A 173 -5.71 7.27 12.51
N VAL A 174 -5.03 6.18 12.87
CA VAL A 174 -3.83 6.22 13.72
C VAL A 174 -2.68 6.95 13.02
N ALA A 175 -2.47 6.68 11.73
CA ALA A 175 -1.45 7.38 10.94
C ALA A 175 -1.69 8.90 10.90
N ARG A 176 -2.95 9.32 10.70
CA ARG A 176 -3.36 10.74 10.77
C ARG A 176 -3.06 11.33 12.14
N ASP A 177 -3.57 10.71 13.21
CA ASP A 177 -3.49 11.27 14.56
C ASP A 177 -2.03 11.41 15.03
N LYS A 178 -1.19 10.41 14.74
CA LYS A 178 0.24 10.47 15.02
C LYS A 178 0.98 11.54 14.21
N SER A 179 0.59 11.74 12.96
CA SER A 179 1.18 12.81 12.11
C SER A 179 0.79 14.20 12.64
N LEU A 180 -0.47 14.39 13.05
CA LEU A 180 -0.95 15.64 13.63
C LEU A 180 -0.28 15.96 14.98
N ASN A 181 0.08 14.92 15.75
CA ASN A 181 0.78 15.07 17.02
C ASN A 181 2.31 15.17 16.87
N ASN A 182 2.85 15.25 15.65
CA ASN A 182 4.28 15.25 15.35
C ASN A 182 5.04 14.03 15.93
N GLU A 183 4.35 12.89 16.11
CA GLU A 183 5.01 11.61 16.44
C GLU A 183 5.76 11.05 15.21
N TYR A 184 5.33 11.44 14.02
CA TYR A 184 5.98 11.15 12.75
C TYR A 184 6.48 12.45 12.11
N ASP A 185 7.70 12.41 11.59
CA ASP A 185 8.29 13.49 10.79
C ASP A 185 7.62 13.57 9.42
N ALA A 186 7.32 12.41 8.85
CA ALA A 186 6.53 12.25 7.64
C ALA A 186 5.74 10.94 7.69
N SER A 187 4.81 10.76 6.77
CA SER A 187 3.90 9.62 6.81
C SER A 187 3.47 9.20 5.41
N HIS A 188 3.34 7.89 5.24
CA HIS A 188 2.52 7.30 4.19
C HIS A 188 1.07 7.74 4.42
N MET A 189 0.47 8.40 3.43
CA MET A 189 -0.91 8.85 3.47
C MET A 189 -1.67 8.47 2.20
N LEU A 190 -2.98 8.37 2.30
CA LEU A 190 -3.84 8.30 1.13
C LEU A 190 -3.91 9.70 0.50
N THR A 191 -3.88 9.81 -0.82
CA THR A 191 -3.79 11.13 -1.50
C THR A 191 -4.87 12.16 -1.12
N PRO A 192 -6.09 11.78 -0.69
CA PRO A 192 -7.05 12.75 -0.15
C PRO A 192 -6.78 13.23 1.28
N MET A 193 -6.00 12.50 2.08
CA MET A 193 -5.78 12.82 3.50
C MET A 193 -5.10 14.19 3.71
N PRO A 194 -4.00 14.53 3.00
CA PRO A 194 -3.39 15.85 3.15
C PRO A 194 -4.34 17.01 2.82
N LEU A 195 -5.20 16.85 1.80
CA LEU A 195 -6.24 17.82 1.44
C LEU A 195 -7.27 17.95 2.57
N ALA A 196 -7.78 16.82 3.06
CA ALA A 196 -8.77 16.79 4.14
C ALA A 196 -8.22 17.41 5.43
N ILE A 197 -6.98 17.08 5.82
CA ILE A 197 -6.32 17.63 7.00
C ILE A 197 -6.12 19.15 6.87
N THR A 198 -5.63 19.63 5.73
CA THR A 198 -5.44 21.08 5.49
C THR A 198 -6.77 21.83 5.55
N MET A 199 -7.86 21.24 5.02
CA MET A 199 -9.20 21.82 5.08
C MET A 199 -9.92 21.64 6.42
N GLY A 200 -9.39 20.86 7.36
CA GLY A 200 -10.07 20.51 8.61
C GLY A 200 -11.27 19.57 8.43
N ALA A 201 -11.32 18.82 7.32
CA ALA A 201 -12.34 17.80 7.09
C ALA A 201 -11.98 16.54 7.88
N GLY A 202 -12.73 16.28 8.96
CA GLY A 202 -12.53 15.10 9.82
C GLY A 202 -11.32 15.18 10.76
N SER A 203 -10.71 16.34 10.91
CA SER A 203 -9.67 16.65 11.92
C SER A 203 -9.62 18.16 12.19
N THR A 204 -8.77 18.58 13.13
CA THR A 204 -8.36 19.99 13.21
C THR A 204 -7.64 20.38 11.93
N ALA A 205 -7.95 21.56 11.39
CA ALA A 205 -7.25 22.09 10.21
C ALA A 205 -5.77 22.28 10.53
N THR A 206 -4.90 21.69 9.72
CA THR A 206 -3.43 21.80 9.88
C THR A 206 -2.79 21.76 8.49
N PRO A 207 -1.98 22.76 8.11
CA PRO A 207 -1.33 22.76 6.80
C PRO A 207 -0.42 21.53 6.62
N PHE A 208 -0.77 20.69 5.65
CA PHE A 208 -0.01 19.51 5.26
C PHE A 208 0.43 19.62 3.80
N LEU A 209 1.59 19.03 3.52
CA LEU A 209 2.18 18.94 2.19
C LEU A 209 2.17 17.49 1.70
N MET A 210 2.01 17.33 0.40
CA MET A 210 2.06 16.07 -0.33
C MET A 210 3.03 16.22 -1.52
N PRO A 211 4.35 16.13 -1.29
CA PRO A 211 5.34 16.39 -2.33
C PRO A 211 5.57 15.23 -3.30
N ALA A 212 5.18 14.00 -2.96
CA ALA A 212 5.33 12.88 -3.88
C ALA A 212 4.17 11.89 -3.76
N VAL A 213 3.70 11.40 -4.91
CA VAL A 213 2.85 10.21 -4.99
C VAL A 213 3.74 8.98 -4.79
N GLU A 214 3.28 8.01 -4.02
CA GLU A 214 4.03 6.76 -3.83
C GLU A 214 3.69 5.75 -4.89
N ASN A 215 2.42 5.67 -5.29
CA ASN A 215 1.99 4.75 -6.33
C ASN A 215 0.76 5.27 -7.08
N ILE A 216 0.66 4.84 -8.33
CA ILE A 216 -0.54 4.92 -9.15
C ILE A 216 -1.14 3.51 -9.32
N ASN A 217 -2.44 3.44 -9.58
CA ASN A 217 -3.16 2.17 -9.65
C ASN A 217 -2.98 1.34 -8.34
N GLY A 218 -2.85 0.01 -8.43
CA GLY A 218 -2.49 -0.87 -7.30
C GLY A 218 -3.62 -1.24 -6.36
N GLN A 219 -4.87 -1.05 -6.79
CA GLN A 219 -6.07 -1.39 -6.04
C GLN A 219 -7.02 -2.23 -6.90
N ALA A 220 -8.00 -2.85 -6.26
CA ALA A 220 -9.02 -3.62 -6.94
C ALA A 220 -10.33 -3.62 -6.14
N ILE A 221 -11.44 -3.87 -6.84
CA ILE A 221 -12.66 -4.34 -6.22
C ILE A 221 -12.56 -5.87 -6.14
N VAL A 222 -12.68 -6.41 -4.93
CA VAL A 222 -12.75 -7.85 -4.67
C VAL A 222 -14.12 -8.19 -4.13
N LEU A 223 -14.69 -9.29 -4.59
CA LEU A 223 -15.94 -9.85 -4.07
C LEU A 223 -15.67 -11.20 -3.39
N HIS A 224 -16.49 -11.52 -2.40
CA HIS A 224 -16.51 -12.85 -1.80
C HIS A 224 -16.94 -13.90 -2.85
N ASN A 225 -16.43 -15.12 -2.76
CA ASN A 225 -16.74 -16.20 -3.72
C ASN A 225 -18.23 -16.59 -3.74
N ASP A 226 -19.01 -16.27 -2.71
CA ASP A 226 -20.47 -16.46 -2.72
C ASP A 226 -21.20 -15.57 -3.74
N HIS A 227 -20.53 -14.59 -4.32
CA HIS A 227 -21.09 -13.62 -5.28
C HIS A 227 -20.55 -13.82 -6.71
N LEU A 228 -20.07 -15.02 -7.05
CA LEU A 228 -19.62 -15.36 -8.41
C LEU A 228 -20.71 -15.13 -9.48
N ASP A 229 -21.97 -15.24 -9.10
CA ASP A 229 -23.17 -15.02 -9.94
C ASP A 229 -23.68 -13.57 -9.92
N LYS A 230 -23.10 -12.69 -9.08
CA LYS A 230 -23.53 -11.30 -8.88
C LYS A 230 -22.43 -10.31 -9.26
N ARG A 231 -21.93 -10.45 -10.49
CA ARG A 231 -20.85 -9.62 -11.02
C ARG A 231 -21.33 -8.33 -11.70
N ASP A 232 -22.63 -8.21 -12.02
CA ASP A 232 -23.18 -6.93 -12.47
C ASP A 232 -23.38 -6.03 -11.24
N PRO A 233 -22.76 -4.83 -11.17
CA PRO A 233 -22.91 -3.95 -10.02
C PRO A 233 -24.35 -3.57 -9.70
N LYS A 234 -25.28 -3.63 -10.67
CA LYS A 234 -26.71 -3.40 -10.42
C LYS A 234 -27.33 -4.41 -9.44
N GLN A 235 -26.70 -5.58 -9.25
CA GLN A 235 -27.13 -6.61 -8.32
C GLN A 235 -26.62 -6.39 -6.89
N TRP A 236 -25.79 -5.36 -6.65
CA TRP A 236 -25.12 -5.16 -5.37
C TRP A 236 -25.95 -4.40 -4.34
N LYS A 237 -27.22 -4.09 -4.62
CA LYS A 237 -28.10 -3.46 -3.64
C LYS A 237 -28.17 -4.31 -2.36
N GLY A 238 -27.85 -3.71 -1.22
CA GLY A 238 -27.74 -4.32 0.09
C GLY A 238 -26.34 -4.84 0.45
N PHE A 239 -25.37 -4.80 -0.47
CA PHE A 239 -24.02 -5.28 -0.22
C PHE A 239 -23.29 -4.39 0.80
N LYS A 240 -22.38 -5.01 1.54
CA LYS A 240 -21.45 -4.36 2.46
C LYS A 240 -20.06 -4.36 1.86
N PHE A 241 -19.56 -3.19 1.52
CA PHE A 241 -18.21 -2.98 1.03
C PHE A 241 -17.28 -2.45 2.11
N GLY A 242 -16.06 -2.99 2.17
CA GLY A 242 -14.96 -2.44 2.94
C GLY A 242 -14.18 -1.39 2.13
N VAL A 243 -13.76 -0.31 2.78
CA VAL A 243 -12.76 0.64 2.28
C VAL A 243 -11.77 0.97 3.41
N PRO A 244 -10.50 1.29 3.11
CA PRO A 244 -9.49 1.54 4.13
C PRO A 244 -9.78 2.76 5.02
N PHE A 245 -10.35 3.81 4.44
CA PHE A 245 -10.59 5.08 5.13
C PHE A 245 -11.60 5.94 4.37
N GLU A 246 -12.22 6.88 5.08
CA GLU A 246 -13.22 7.79 4.52
C GLU A 246 -12.61 8.70 3.44
N TYR A 247 -11.49 9.36 3.77
CA TYR A 247 -10.74 10.25 2.87
C TYR A 247 -9.74 9.43 2.05
N SER A 248 -10.26 8.61 1.14
CA SER A 248 -9.43 7.69 0.35
C SER A 248 -9.89 7.59 -1.09
N MET A 249 -8.94 7.36 -1.99
CA MET A 249 -9.22 7.03 -3.39
C MET A 249 -10.09 5.77 -3.50
N HIS A 250 -9.92 4.83 -2.58
CA HIS A 250 -10.74 3.62 -2.48
C HIS A 250 -12.23 3.92 -2.29
N ASN A 251 -12.55 4.81 -1.34
CA ASN A 251 -13.92 5.25 -1.10
C ASN A 251 -14.46 6.01 -2.32
N PHE A 252 -13.71 6.97 -2.84
CA PHE A 252 -14.18 7.78 -3.98
C PHE A 252 -14.34 6.98 -5.27
N LEU A 253 -13.43 6.05 -5.58
CA LEU A 253 -13.54 5.19 -6.75
C LEU A 253 -14.66 4.16 -6.61
N LEU A 254 -14.88 3.60 -5.41
CA LEU A 254 -16.00 2.68 -5.18
C LEU A 254 -17.33 3.42 -5.36
N ARG A 255 -17.47 4.59 -4.74
CA ARG A 255 -18.65 5.46 -4.88
C ARG A 255 -18.89 5.84 -6.33
N TYR A 256 -17.83 6.21 -7.05
CA TYR A 256 -17.90 6.52 -8.48
C TYR A 256 -18.40 5.31 -9.27
N TYR A 257 -17.77 4.16 -9.08
CA TYR A 257 -18.07 2.93 -9.81
C TYR A 257 -19.53 2.48 -9.64
N VAL A 258 -20.04 2.44 -8.40
CA VAL A 258 -21.42 2.00 -8.15
C VAL A 258 -22.45 3.04 -8.60
N ALA A 259 -22.14 4.34 -8.47
CA ALA A 259 -23.02 5.41 -8.92
C ALA A 259 -23.18 5.42 -10.45
N GLU A 260 -22.10 5.19 -11.20
CA GLU A 260 -22.18 5.06 -12.66
C GLU A 260 -22.96 3.80 -13.12
N HIS A 261 -23.12 2.81 -12.23
CA HIS A 261 -24.01 1.67 -12.45
C HIS A 261 -25.43 1.87 -11.88
N GLY A 262 -25.73 3.06 -11.36
CA GLY A 262 -27.07 3.44 -10.91
C GLY A 262 -27.40 3.11 -9.46
N LEU A 263 -26.40 2.80 -8.62
CA LEU A 263 -26.59 2.61 -7.18
C LEU A 263 -26.14 3.85 -6.41
N ASP A 264 -26.98 4.34 -5.49
CA ASP A 264 -26.60 5.37 -4.54
C ASP A 264 -25.74 4.76 -3.42
N PRO A 265 -24.46 5.13 -3.28
CA PRO A 265 -23.56 4.50 -2.32
C PRO A 265 -23.95 4.73 -0.85
N ASP A 266 -24.75 5.75 -0.55
CA ASP A 266 -25.21 6.06 0.81
C ASP A 266 -26.59 5.48 1.13
N LYS A 267 -27.32 4.95 0.13
CA LYS A 267 -28.68 4.38 0.31
C LYS A 267 -28.77 2.91 -0.08
N ASP A 268 -28.15 2.52 -1.17
CA ASP A 268 -28.32 1.20 -1.78
C ASP A 268 -27.27 0.19 -1.30
N ILE A 269 -26.10 0.62 -0.82
CA ILE A 269 -25.06 -0.25 -0.26
C ILE A 269 -24.61 0.29 1.11
N GLN A 270 -23.77 -0.48 1.81
CA GLN A 270 -23.08 -0.03 3.01
C GLN A 270 -21.59 0.03 2.75
N ILE A 271 -20.96 1.18 2.97
CA ILE A 271 -19.50 1.33 2.94
C ILE A 271 -19.00 1.39 4.38
N ARG A 272 -18.04 0.52 4.73
CA ARG A 272 -17.47 0.39 6.07
C ARG A 272 -15.97 0.65 6.03
N VAL A 273 -15.49 1.47 6.96
CA VAL A 273 -14.07 1.67 7.17
C VAL A 273 -13.48 0.43 7.85
N VAL A 274 -12.55 -0.25 7.18
CA VAL A 274 -11.89 -1.46 7.67
C VAL A 274 -10.39 -1.34 7.37
N PRO A 275 -9.49 -1.47 8.35
CA PRO A 275 -8.05 -1.46 8.08
C PRO A 275 -7.65 -2.56 7.08
N PRO A 276 -6.73 -2.29 6.13
CA PRO A 276 -6.35 -3.28 5.12
C PRO A 276 -5.95 -4.66 5.69
N PRO A 277 -5.18 -4.77 6.80
CA PRO A 277 -4.86 -6.06 7.42
C PRO A 277 -6.06 -6.91 7.84
N GLU A 278 -7.21 -6.28 8.08
CA GLU A 278 -8.44 -6.91 8.54
C GLU A 278 -9.42 -7.25 7.41
N MET A 279 -9.18 -6.76 6.19
CA MET A 279 -10.09 -6.91 5.04
C MET A 279 -10.37 -8.37 4.70
N VAL A 280 -9.31 -9.18 4.57
CA VAL A 280 -9.41 -10.59 4.18
C VAL A 280 -10.16 -11.41 5.24
N ALA A 281 -9.94 -11.12 6.52
CA ALA A 281 -10.63 -11.77 7.62
C ALA A 281 -12.13 -11.42 7.66
N ASN A 282 -12.47 -10.14 7.43
CA ASN A 282 -13.87 -9.71 7.37
C ASN A 282 -14.61 -10.26 6.15
N LEU A 283 -13.93 -10.37 5.00
CA LEU A 283 -14.47 -11.02 3.81
C LEU A 283 -14.75 -12.50 4.10
N ARG A 284 -13.78 -13.23 4.68
CA ARG A 284 -13.91 -14.65 5.06
C ARG A 284 -15.05 -14.91 6.05
N ALA A 285 -15.28 -13.99 6.99
CA ALA A 285 -16.33 -14.10 7.99
C ALA A 285 -17.74 -13.77 7.47
N GLY A 286 -17.87 -13.33 6.21
CA GLY A 286 -19.15 -12.85 5.67
C GLY A 286 -19.60 -11.50 6.26
N ASN A 287 -18.70 -10.76 6.91
CA ASN A 287 -18.99 -9.42 7.40
C ASN A 287 -19.03 -8.39 6.27
N LEU A 288 -18.34 -8.69 5.16
CA LEU A 288 -18.30 -7.93 3.92
C LEU A 288 -18.68 -8.83 2.75
N ASP A 289 -19.41 -8.27 1.78
CA ASP A 289 -19.70 -8.90 0.49
C ASP A 289 -18.56 -8.65 -0.51
N GLY A 290 -17.84 -7.54 -0.32
CA GLY A 290 -16.66 -7.18 -1.09
C GLY A 290 -15.91 -6.02 -0.44
N TYR A 291 -14.87 -5.54 -1.11
CA TYR A 291 -14.17 -4.32 -0.73
C TYR A 291 -13.50 -3.70 -1.95
N LEU A 292 -13.21 -2.39 -1.85
CA LEU A 292 -12.20 -1.75 -2.69
C LEU A 292 -11.02 -1.41 -1.78
N SER A 293 -9.89 -2.07 -2.01
CA SER A 293 -8.75 -2.07 -1.07
C SER A 293 -7.43 -2.05 -1.85
N PRO A 294 -6.32 -1.61 -1.24
CA PRO A 294 -5.01 -1.70 -1.88
C PRO A 294 -4.46 -3.12 -1.76
N ASP A 295 -3.58 -3.47 -2.70
CA ASP A 295 -2.76 -4.66 -2.57
C ASP A 295 -1.81 -4.59 -1.35
N PRO A 296 -1.38 -5.73 -0.79
CA PRO A 296 -1.52 -7.10 -1.32
C PRO A 296 -2.80 -7.81 -0.87
N PHE A 297 -3.71 -7.13 -0.17
CA PHE A 297 -4.88 -7.79 0.41
C PHE A 297 -5.88 -8.29 -0.64
N ASN A 298 -5.92 -7.64 -1.81
CA ASN A 298 -6.69 -8.13 -2.96
C ASN A 298 -6.14 -9.48 -3.43
N GLN A 299 -4.83 -9.54 -3.72
CA GLN A 299 -4.19 -10.78 -4.15
C GLN A 299 -4.20 -11.86 -3.06
N ARG A 300 -4.16 -11.46 -1.79
CA ARG A 300 -4.25 -12.37 -0.64
C ARG A 300 -5.62 -13.04 -0.55
N ALA A 301 -6.72 -12.34 -0.81
CA ALA A 301 -8.04 -12.96 -0.84
C ALA A 301 -8.16 -14.03 -1.94
N VAL A 302 -7.54 -13.81 -3.09
CA VAL A 302 -7.44 -14.81 -4.17
C VAL A 302 -6.54 -15.98 -3.73
N TRP A 303 -5.36 -15.70 -3.19
CA TRP A 303 -4.41 -16.70 -2.72
C TRP A 303 -5.03 -17.63 -1.67
N GLU A 304 -5.81 -17.07 -0.74
CA GLU A 304 -6.51 -17.80 0.30
C GLU A 304 -7.85 -18.40 -0.14
N LYS A 305 -8.22 -18.24 -1.43
CA LYS A 305 -9.47 -18.75 -2.05
C LYS A 305 -10.75 -18.27 -1.36
N ILE A 306 -10.75 -17.04 -0.84
CA ILE A 306 -11.91 -16.42 -0.20
C ILE A 306 -12.72 -15.59 -1.19
N GLY A 307 -12.03 -14.91 -2.11
CA GLY A 307 -12.65 -13.99 -3.05
C GLY A 307 -11.92 -13.95 -4.38
N PHE A 308 -12.49 -13.19 -5.31
CA PHE A 308 -11.98 -12.98 -6.64
C PHE A 308 -11.87 -11.48 -6.96
N ILE A 309 -10.93 -11.14 -7.83
CA ILE A 309 -10.77 -9.77 -8.34
C ILE A 309 -11.87 -9.54 -9.37
N HIS A 310 -12.80 -8.64 -9.05
CA HIS A 310 -13.89 -8.26 -9.95
C HIS A 310 -13.40 -7.29 -11.04
N THR A 311 -12.69 -6.24 -10.64
CA THR A 311 -12.05 -5.28 -11.55
C THR A 311 -10.84 -4.64 -10.87
N LEU A 312 -9.81 -4.29 -11.64
CA LEU A 312 -8.75 -3.41 -11.15
C LEU A 312 -9.25 -1.97 -11.16
N THR A 313 -8.74 -1.13 -10.28
CA THR A 313 -9.10 0.30 -10.28
C THR A 313 -8.50 1.06 -11.46
N LYS A 314 -7.42 0.55 -12.09
CA LYS A 314 -6.91 1.10 -13.35
C LYS A 314 -7.95 1.06 -14.47
N ASP A 315 -8.84 0.07 -14.44
CA ASP A 315 -9.93 -0.06 -15.42
C ASP A 315 -11.06 0.95 -15.16
N ILE A 316 -11.08 1.57 -13.96
CA ILE A 316 -12.00 2.67 -13.60
C ILE A 316 -11.38 4.01 -14.00
N TRP A 317 -10.12 4.22 -13.62
CA TRP A 317 -9.31 5.40 -13.94
C TRP A 317 -7.84 4.99 -14.08
N GLU A 318 -7.35 4.93 -15.32
CA GLU A 318 -5.94 4.61 -15.59
C GLU A 318 -5.01 5.66 -15.01
N GLY A 319 -3.98 5.22 -14.28
CA GLY A 319 -2.97 6.08 -13.68
C GLY A 319 -3.48 6.93 -12.52
N HIS A 320 -4.61 6.57 -11.91
CA HIS A 320 -5.13 7.30 -10.75
C HIS A 320 -4.12 7.29 -9.60
N PRO A 321 -4.00 8.37 -8.82
CA PRO A 321 -3.14 8.38 -7.64
C PRO A 321 -3.75 7.48 -6.57
N CYS A 322 -2.92 6.90 -5.70
CA CYS A 322 -3.39 6.07 -4.59
C CYS A 322 -2.89 6.58 -3.25
N CYS A 323 -1.60 6.37 -2.98
CA CYS A 323 -0.94 6.79 -1.77
C CYS A 323 0.15 7.81 -2.08
N ALA A 324 0.58 8.52 -1.05
CA ALA A 324 1.53 9.60 -1.14
C ALA A 324 2.37 9.69 0.13
N PHE A 325 3.58 10.20 -0.09
CA PHE A 325 4.44 10.66 0.97
C PHE A 325 3.99 12.06 1.36
N ALA A 326 3.71 12.28 2.64
CA ALA A 326 3.19 13.54 3.15
C ALA A 326 3.86 13.93 4.49
N CYS A 327 3.92 15.22 4.76
CA CYS A 327 4.43 15.76 6.01
C CYS A 327 3.68 17.03 6.41
N SER A 328 3.86 17.48 7.66
CA SER A 328 3.35 18.80 8.05
C SER A 328 4.12 19.88 7.29
N LYS A 329 3.47 21.01 6.99
CA LYS A 329 4.15 22.16 6.39
C LYS A 329 5.24 22.72 7.33
N ALA A 330 4.98 22.70 8.64
CA ALA A 330 5.95 23.13 9.65
C ALA A 330 7.26 22.33 9.56
N PHE A 331 7.19 20.99 9.40
CA PHE A 331 8.37 20.16 9.23
C PHE A 331 9.22 20.60 8.02
N ALA A 332 8.58 20.83 6.87
CA ALA A 332 9.26 21.24 5.65
C ALA A 332 9.86 22.65 5.75
N ASP A 333 9.18 23.58 6.43
CA ASP A 333 9.65 24.96 6.60
C ASP A 333 10.77 25.09 7.64
N GLU A 334 10.69 24.34 8.74
CA GLU A 334 11.65 24.40 9.85
C GLU A 334 12.91 23.56 9.61
N MET A 335 12.80 22.48 8.82
CA MET A 335 13.91 21.57 8.51
C MET A 335 14.03 21.35 6.99
N PRO A 336 14.29 22.41 6.20
CA PRO A 336 14.28 22.35 4.74
C PRO A 336 15.33 21.42 4.14
N ASN A 337 16.53 21.30 4.73
CA ASN A 337 17.57 20.40 4.19
C ASN A 337 17.19 18.93 4.47
N THR A 338 16.64 18.66 5.65
CA THR A 338 16.12 17.34 6.03
C THR A 338 14.96 16.92 5.14
N TYR A 339 14.00 17.82 4.94
CA TYR A 339 12.88 17.62 4.02
C TYR A 339 13.36 17.37 2.60
N GLY A 340 14.31 18.17 2.09
CA GLY A 340 14.89 18.00 0.75
C GLY A 340 15.59 16.66 0.58
N ALA A 341 16.41 16.24 1.56
CA ALA A 341 17.07 14.94 1.55
C ALA A 341 16.06 13.79 1.59
N LEU A 342 15.00 13.92 2.40
CA LEU A 342 13.97 12.90 2.52
C LEU A 342 13.15 12.79 1.23
N LEU A 343 12.71 13.92 0.66
CA LEU A 343 11.99 13.93 -0.62
C LEU A 343 12.85 13.32 -1.73
N LYS A 344 14.16 13.65 -1.79
CA LYS A 344 15.09 13.06 -2.75
C LYS A 344 15.21 11.55 -2.60
N SER A 345 15.26 11.04 -1.36
CA SER A 345 15.25 9.60 -1.10
C SER A 345 13.98 8.90 -1.58
N ILE A 346 12.81 9.53 -1.38
CA ILE A 346 11.53 8.96 -1.76
C ILE A 346 11.37 8.98 -3.28
N VAL A 347 11.66 10.09 -3.96
CA VAL A 347 11.58 10.17 -5.42
C VAL A 347 12.53 9.17 -6.08
N ASP A 348 13.76 9.02 -5.58
CA ASP A 348 14.71 8.03 -6.07
C ASP A 348 14.22 6.59 -5.86
N ALA A 349 13.67 6.27 -4.68
CA ALA A 349 13.08 4.97 -4.39
C ALA A 349 11.84 4.67 -5.26
N THR A 350 10.96 5.65 -5.48
CA THR A 350 9.79 5.53 -6.37
C THR A 350 10.23 5.25 -7.81
N GLN A 351 11.21 5.99 -8.32
CA GLN A 351 11.77 5.78 -9.67
C GLN A 351 12.54 4.45 -9.80
N TYR A 352 13.07 3.93 -8.70
CA TYR A 352 13.62 2.59 -8.69
C TYR A 352 12.52 1.53 -8.79
N ALA A 353 11.40 1.71 -8.08
CA ALA A 353 10.27 0.78 -8.08
C ALA A 353 9.47 0.78 -9.39
N SER A 354 9.49 1.89 -10.13
CA SER A 354 8.82 2.00 -11.44
C SER A 354 9.39 1.03 -12.47
N LYS A 355 10.69 0.71 -12.38
CA LYS A 355 11.42 -0.17 -13.30
C LYS A 355 11.00 -1.64 -13.11
N PRO A 356 10.38 -2.28 -14.12
CA PRO A 356 9.88 -3.66 -13.99
C PRO A 356 10.93 -4.68 -13.56
N GLU A 357 12.18 -4.51 -13.99
CA GLU A 357 13.31 -5.38 -13.64
C GLU A 357 13.66 -5.39 -12.15
N ASN A 358 13.27 -4.36 -11.40
CA ASN A 358 13.54 -4.22 -9.97
C ASN A 358 12.42 -4.83 -9.11
N ARG A 359 11.23 -5.02 -9.66
CA ARG A 359 10.04 -5.35 -8.86
C ARG A 359 10.10 -6.71 -8.15
N LYS A 360 10.89 -7.65 -8.68
CA LYS A 360 11.10 -8.97 -8.04
C LYS A 360 12.02 -8.92 -6.82
N GLU A 361 13.08 -8.13 -6.84
CA GLU A 361 13.94 -7.98 -5.67
C GLU A 361 13.26 -7.11 -4.60
N ILE A 362 12.46 -6.12 -5.03
CA ILE A 362 11.64 -5.31 -4.13
C ILE A 362 10.63 -6.19 -3.37
N SER A 363 9.98 -7.15 -4.04
CA SER A 363 9.01 -8.02 -3.37
C SER A 363 9.63 -8.80 -2.21
N ALA A 364 10.89 -9.24 -2.35
CA ALA A 364 11.64 -9.90 -1.30
C ALA A 364 12.04 -8.94 -0.17
N ALA A 365 12.47 -7.72 -0.51
CA ALA A 365 12.91 -6.71 0.47
C ALA A 365 11.78 -6.27 1.42
N ILE A 366 10.54 -6.19 0.91
CA ILE A 366 9.38 -5.66 1.67
C ILE A 366 8.48 -6.74 2.28
N ALA A 367 8.72 -8.02 2.00
CA ALA A 367 7.97 -9.15 2.56
C ALA A 367 8.11 -9.39 4.08
N PRO A 368 9.29 -9.18 4.71
CA PRO A 368 9.53 -9.54 6.11
C PRO A 368 8.56 -8.92 7.13
N THR A 369 8.58 -9.47 8.35
CA THR A 369 7.61 -9.16 9.41
C THR A 369 7.65 -7.71 9.89
N ASN A 370 8.80 -7.05 9.84
CA ASN A 370 8.91 -5.62 10.14
C ASN A 370 8.21 -4.73 9.08
N TYR A 371 8.00 -5.24 7.86
CA TYR A 371 7.33 -4.56 6.75
C TYR A 371 5.91 -5.12 6.51
N LEU A 372 5.66 -5.75 5.35
CA LEU A 372 4.32 -6.19 4.98
C LEU A 372 3.87 -7.45 5.73
N ASN A 373 4.80 -8.30 6.16
CA ASN A 373 4.51 -9.61 6.73
C ASN A 373 3.59 -10.45 5.81
N GLN A 374 3.91 -10.52 4.52
CA GLN A 374 3.14 -11.25 3.50
C GLN A 374 4.02 -12.22 2.73
N PRO A 375 3.47 -13.31 2.16
CA PRO A 375 4.24 -14.22 1.34
C PRO A 375 4.83 -13.51 0.11
N VAL A 376 6.12 -13.72 -0.15
CA VAL A 376 6.82 -13.16 -1.33
C VAL A 376 6.06 -13.42 -2.64
N PRO A 377 5.51 -14.63 -2.91
CA PRO A 377 4.76 -14.87 -4.14
C PRO A 377 3.49 -14.02 -4.29
N VAL A 378 2.87 -13.59 -3.17
CA VAL A 378 1.70 -12.70 -3.21
C VAL A 378 2.14 -11.30 -3.59
N ILE A 379 3.23 -10.80 -3.01
CA ILE A 379 3.78 -9.47 -3.32
C ILE A 379 4.32 -9.44 -4.77
N GLU A 380 5.03 -10.48 -5.21
CA GLU A 380 5.55 -10.56 -6.59
C GLU A 380 4.42 -10.53 -7.63
N GLN A 381 3.30 -11.25 -7.39
CA GLN A 381 2.13 -11.22 -8.28
C GLN A 381 1.54 -9.80 -8.43
N VAL A 382 1.58 -9.01 -7.36
CA VAL A 382 1.15 -7.62 -7.37
C VAL A 382 2.14 -6.77 -8.16
N LEU A 383 3.41 -6.74 -7.73
CA LEU A 383 4.39 -5.82 -8.29
C LEU A 383 4.72 -6.15 -9.75
N THR A 384 4.77 -7.42 -10.14
CA THR A 384 5.09 -7.81 -11.53
C THR A 384 3.88 -7.84 -12.45
N GLY A 385 2.66 -7.77 -11.90
CA GLY A 385 1.45 -7.76 -12.70
C GLY A 385 1.04 -9.11 -13.29
N ARG A 386 1.73 -10.21 -12.97
CA ARG A 386 1.33 -11.55 -13.37
C ARG A 386 0.69 -12.30 -12.21
N TYR A 387 -0.64 -12.47 -12.22
CA TYR A 387 -1.40 -12.91 -11.06
C TYR A 387 -2.61 -13.79 -11.41
N ALA A 388 -3.05 -14.61 -10.47
CA ALA A 388 -4.34 -15.28 -10.56
C ALA A 388 -5.46 -14.30 -10.17
N ASP A 389 -6.57 -14.30 -10.92
CA ASP A 389 -7.72 -13.41 -10.66
C ASP A 389 -8.76 -13.99 -9.69
N GLY A 390 -8.68 -15.28 -9.39
CA GLY A 390 -9.67 -16.00 -8.57
C GLY A 390 -10.89 -16.51 -9.34
N LEU A 391 -10.94 -16.27 -10.66
CA LEU A 391 -11.97 -16.76 -11.58
C LEU A 391 -11.45 -17.92 -12.46
N GLY A 392 -10.24 -18.39 -12.21
CA GLY A 392 -9.60 -19.48 -12.95
C GLY A 392 -8.63 -19.02 -14.03
N GLU A 393 -8.41 -17.72 -14.18
CA GLU A 393 -7.46 -17.17 -15.15
C GLU A 393 -6.20 -16.61 -14.48
N VAL A 394 -5.11 -16.65 -15.24
CA VAL A 394 -3.89 -15.92 -14.92
C VAL A 394 -3.83 -14.70 -15.82
N LYS A 395 -3.85 -13.52 -15.20
CA LYS A 395 -3.73 -12.24 -15.89
C LYS A 395 -2.26 -11.82 -15.98
N ASN A 396 -1.96 -11.02 -17.00
CA ASN A 396 -0.66 -10.38 -17.18
C ASN A 396 -0.89 -8.89 -17.47
N VAL A 397 -0.88 -8.08 -16.41
CA VAL A 397 -1.10 -6.63 -16.42
C VAL A 397 0.06 -5.98 -15.67
N PRO A 398 1.24 -5.81 -16.32
CA PRO A 398 2.47 -5.33 -15.67
C PRO A 398 2.32 -3.99 -14.96
N ASP A 399 1.38 -3.17 -15.41
CA ASP A 399 1.02 -1.85 -14.90
C ASP A 399 -0.24 -1.88 -13.99
N ARG A 400 -0.59 -3.04 -13.42
CA ARG A 400 -1.67 -3.14 -12.41
C ARG A 400 -1.40 -2.27 -11.19
N ILE A 401 -0.12 -2.08 -10.87
CA ILE A 401 0.44 -1.09 -9.95
C ILE A 401 1.63 -0.48 -10.67
N ASP A 402 1.82 0.83 -10.50
CA ASP A 402 3.04 1.49 -10.93
C ASP A 402 3.42 2.61 -9.97
N PHE A 403 4.61 3.17 -10.18
CA PHE A 403 5.26 4.10 -9.28
C PHE A 403 5.65 5.36 -10.06
N ASP A 404 4.86 6.41 -9.91
CA ASP A 404 5.11 7.74 -10.48
C ASP A 404 5.09 8.76 -9.32
N PRO A 405 6.20 9.45 -9.03
CA PRO A 405 6.27 10.37 -7.90
C PRO A 405 5.50 11.68 -8.11
N PHE A 406 5.06 12.00 -9.33
CA PHE A 406 4.62 13.36 -9.63
C PHE A 406 3.23 13.68 -9.07
N PRO A 407 3.09 14.70 -8.18
CA PRO A 407 1.81 15.01 -7.54
C PRO A 407 0.99 15.99 -8.40
N TRP A 408 0.32 15.47 -9.44
CA TRP A 408 -0.49 16.28 -10.36
C TRP A 408 -1.55 17.11 -9.63
N HIS A 409 -1.54 18.44 -9.80
CA HIS A 409 -2.56 19.33 -9.23
C HIS A 409 -3.96 18.98 -9.72
N SER A 410 -4.10 18.63 -11.00
CA SER A 410 -5.36 18.16 -11.57
C SER A 410 -5.96 16.96 -10.85
N MET A 411 -5.14 16.04 -10.31
CA MET A 411 -5.63 14.94 -9.48
C MET A 411 -6.15 15.43 -8.13
N GLY A 412 -5.43 16.38 -7.50
CA GLY A 412 -5.89 17.03 -6.28
C GLY A 412 -7.23 17.74 -6.48
N VAL A 413 -7.41 18.44 -7.61
CA VAL A 413 -8.68 19.07 -7.98
C VAL A 413 -9.78 18.03 -8.14
N TRP A 414 -9.52 16.90 -8.82
CA TRP A 414 -10.50 15.82 -8.93
C TRP A 414 -10.92 15.28 -7.56
N ILE A 415 -9.97 15.03 -6.66
CA ILE A 415 -10.25 14.53 -5.31
C ILE A 415 -11.16 15.50 -4.56
N LEU A 416 -10.85 16.80 -4.60
CA LEU A 416 -11.68 17.84 -4.00
C LEU A 416 -13.10 17.86 -4.61
N THR A 417 -13.25 17.65 -5.93
CA THR A 417 -14.59 17.52 -6.53
C THR A 417 -15.37 16.34 -5.97
N GLN A 418 -14.72 15.20 -5.70
CA GLN A 418 -15.39 14.04 -5.12
C GLN A 418 -15.69 14.24 -3.64
N MET A 419 -14.82 14.94 -2.90
CA MET A 419 -15.10 15.36 -1.53
C MET A 419 -16.36 16.25 -1.48
N LYS A 420 -16.51 17.19 -2.43
CA LYS A 420 -17.71 18.03 -2.51
C LYS A 420 -18.94 17.24 -2.95
N ARG A 421 -18.83 16.42 -4.00
CA ARG A 421 -19.93 15.58 -4.52
C ARG A 421 -20.59 14.73 -3.43
N TRP A 422 -19.81 14.24 -2.47
CA TRP A 422 -20.29 13.41 -1.36
C TRP A 422 -20.42 14.17 -0.04
N GLY A 423 -20.36 15.52 -0.10
CA GLY A 423 -20.55 16.46 1.01
C GLY A 423 -19.66 16.16 2.23
N TYR A 424 -18.39 15.91 1.97
CA TYR A 424 -17.30 15.98 2.96
C TYR A 424 -16.79 17.42 3.11
N ILE A 425 -16.98 18.24 2.10
CA ILE A 425 -16.69 19.68 2.09
C ILE A 425 -17.89 20.41 1.49
N ASP A 426 -18.20 21.57 2.04
CA ASP A 426 -19.37 22.37 1.68
C ASP A 426 -18.95 23.77 1.18
N GLY A 427 -19.85 24.45 0.46
CA GLY A 427 -19.66 25.83 0.02
C GLY A 427 -18.83 26.00 -1.25
N ASP A 428 -18.36 27.24 -1.47
CA ASP A 428 -17.51 27.59 -2.60
C ASP A 428 -16.07 27.16 -2.31
N VAL A 429 -15.54 26.27 -3.15
CA VAL A 429 -14.21 25.67 -2.98
C VAL A 429 -13.25 26.25 -4.00
N ASP A 430 -12.16 26.85 -3.55
CA ASP A 430 -11.05 27.24 -4.43
C ASP A 430 -10.15 26.02 -4.69
N TYR A 431 -10.62 25.15 -5.60
CA TYR A 431 -9.96 23.88 -5.89
C TYR A 431 -8.50 24.04 -6.27
N LYS A 432 -8.22 25.03 -7.12
CA LYS A 432 -6.89 25.26 -7.66
C LYS A 432 -5.94 25.65 -6.54
N LYS A 433 -6.31 26.65 -5.74
CA LYS A 433 -5.48 27.10 -4.62
C LYS A 433 -5.18 25.97 -3.64
N ILE A 434 -6.19 25.21 -3.23
CA ILE A 434 -6.01 24.13 -2.25
C ILE A 434 -5.12 23.01 -2.83
N ALA A 435 -5.35 22.62 -4.09
CA ALA A 435 -4.51 21.63 -4.75
C ALA A 435 -3.05 22.09 -4.86
N GLU A 436 -2.80 23.35 -5.25
CA GLU A 436 -1.45 23.91 -5.38
C GLU A 436 -0.74 24.10 -4.03
N GLU A 437 -1.48 24.40 -2.96
CA GLU A 437 -0.94 24.55 -1.61
C GLU A 437 -0.48 23.20 -1.02
N VAL A 438 -1.26 22.14 -1.26
CA VAL A 438 -0.99 20.82 -0.67
C VAL A 438 -0.07 19.98 -1.56
N TYR A 439 -0.29 19.95 -2.88
CA TYR A 439 0.45 19.09 -3.80
C TYR A 439 1.64 19.86 -4.33
N VAL A 440 2.81 19.69 -3.72
CA VAL A 440 4.01 20.51 -4.00
C VAL A 440 4.78 19.99 -5.23
N ALA A 441 4.13 20.06 -6.39
CA ALA A 441 4.66 19.54 -7.66
C ALA A 441 5.97 20.19 -8.10
N ALA A 442 6.20 21.46 -7.75
CA ALA A 442 7.46 22.15 -8.05
C ALA A 442 8.66 21.50 -7.35
N ASP A 443 8.51 21.10 -6.08
CA ASP A 443 9.56 20.43 -5.31
C ASP A 443 9.88 19.08 -5.94
N CYS A 444 8.85 18.28 -6.28
CA CYS A 444 9.02 17.01 -6.97
C CYS A 444 9.72 17.18 -8.32
N ALA A 445 9.28 18.14 -9.15
CA ALA A 445 9.87 18.42 -10.45
C ALA A 445 11.35 18.78 -10.35
N LYS A 446 11.73 19.59 -9.35
CA LYS A 446 13.12 19.94 -9.09
C LYS A 446 13.93 18.69 -8.75
N ILE A 447 13.49 17.90 -7.78
CA ILE A 447 14.17 16.69 -7.35
C ILE A 447 14.30 15.66 -8.48
N MET A 448 13.26 15.47 -9.29
CA MET A 448 13.31 14.60 -10.47
C MET A 448 14.42 15.06 -11.43
N LYS A 449 14.49 16.35 -11.75
CA LYS A 449 15.54 16.93 -12.62
C LYS A 449 16.94 16.79 -12.02
N ASP A 450 17.08 17.05 -10.72
CA ASP A 450 18.37 16.91 -10.00
C ASP A 450 18.88 15.46 -9.99
N LEU A 451 17.97 14.48 -10.06
CA LEU A 451 18.28 13.06 -10.20
C LEU A 451 18.42 12.58 -11.65
N GLY A 452 18.23 13.47 -12.63
CA GLY A 452 18.33 13.16 -14.06
C GLY A 452 17.09 12.48 -14.65
N TYR A 453 15.94 12.57 -13.98
CA TYR A 453 14.65 12.10 -14.50
C TYR A 453 13.89 13.22 -15.22
N GLU A 454 13.00 12.83 -16.13
CA GLU A 454 12.06 13.77 -16.75
C GLU A 454 10.99 14.19 -15.75
N ALA A 455 10.62 15.47 -15.78
CA ALA A 455 9.50 16.00 -15.01
C ALA A 455 8.51 16.69 -15.97
N PRO A 456 7.19 16.56 -15.75
CA PRO A 456 6.19 17.23 -16.58
C PRO A 456 6.36 18.76 -16.63
N ASP A 457 6.10 19.35 -17.80
CA ASP A 457 6.06 20.80 -18.00
C ASP A 457 4.75 21.45 -17.50
N SER A 458 3.72 20.64 -17.28
CA SER A 458 2.41 21.03 -16.74
C SER A 458 2.04 20.15 -15.56
N THR A 459 1.33 20.73 -14.59
CA THR A 459 0.75 20.03 -13.43
C THR A 459 -0.75 19.76 -13.59
N TYR A 460 -1.33 20.22 -14.70
CA TYR A 460 -2.74 20.07 -15.04
C TYR A 460 -2.91 19.29 -16.33
N GLN A 461 -3.79 18.29 -16.28
CA GLN A 461 -4.23 17.51 -17.43
C GLN A 461 -5.69 17.05 -17.24
N LYS A 462 -6.33 16.70 -18.35
CA LYS A 462 -7.70 16.15 -18.35
C LYS A 462 -7.64 14.63 -18.17
N TYR A 463 -8.65 14.08 -17.51
CA TYR A 463 -8.79 12.64 -17.33
C TYR A 463 -10.09 12.15 -17.96
N THR A 464 -10.11 10.90 -18.43
CA THR A 464 -11.34 10.21 -18.78
C THR A 464 -11.56 9.09 -17.78
N ILE A 465 -12.66 9.15 -17.03
CA ILE A 465 -12.97 8.24 -15.92
C ILE A 465 -14.32 7.61 -16.23
N MET A 466 -14.34 6.30 -16.44
CA MET A 466 -15.53 5.57 -16.93
C MET A 466 -16.27 6.27 -18.09
N GLY A 467 -15.52 6.82 -19.06
CA GLY A 467 -16.08 7.50 -20.23
C GLY A 467 -16.52 8.95 -20.01
N LYS A 468 -16.44 9.48 -18.79
CA LYS A 468 -16.68 10.90 -18.50
C LYS A 468 -15.37 11.67 -18.50
N VAL A 469 -15.33 12.80 -19.21
CA VAL A 469 -14.17 13.69 -19.22
C VAL A 469 -14.22 14.59 -17.99
N PHE A 470 -13.15 14.55 -17.20
CA PHE A 470 -12.87 15.52 -16.16
C PHE A 470 -11.92 16.58 -16.70
N ASP A 471 -12.38 17.83 -16.69
CA ASP A 471 -11.59 19.01 -17.01
C ASP A 471 -11.28 19.77 -15.70
N PRO A 472 -10.02 19.85 -15.24
CA PRO A 472 -9.70 20.51 -13.98
C PRO A 472 -9.95 22.02 -13.99
N ASP A 473 -10.16 22.64 -15.17
CA ASP A 473 -10.57 24.03 -15.29
C ASP A 473 -12.09 24.23 -15.09
N GLN A 474 -12.87 23.14 -15.07
CA GLN A 474 -14.33 23.16 -14.87
C GLN A 474 -14.81 22.21 -13.76
N PRO A 475 -14.24 22.28 -12.53
CA PRO A 475 -14.52 21.31 -11.47
C PRO A 475 -15.99 21.33 -11.01
N GLU A 476 -16.61 22.51 -10.92
CA GLU A 476 -18.03 22.64 -10.54
C GLU A 476 -18.97 22.07 -11.59
N ALA A 477 -18.68 22.28 -12.88
CA ALA A 477 -19.47 21.69 -13.96
C ALA A 477 -19.39 20.15 -13.90
N TYR A 478 -18.22 19.61 -13.57
CA TYR A 478 -18.04 18.18 -13.39
C TYR A 478 -18.87 17.64 -12.21
N VAL A 479 -18.82 18.27 -11.03
CA VAL A 479 -19.64 17.88 -9.86
C VAL A 479 -21.13 17.88 -10.22
N ASN A 480 -21.60 18.93 -10.89
CA ASN A 480 -23.01 19.09 -11.26
C ASN A 480 -23.45 18.19 -12.43
N SER A 481 -22.53 17.51 -13.10
CA SER A 481 -22.85 16.60 -14.21
C SER A 481 -23.36 15.23 -13.76
N PHE A 482 -23.24 14.91 -12.47
CA PHE A 482 -23.59 13.59 -11.94
C PHE A 482 -25.05 13.53 -11.47
N PRO A 483 -25.79 12.46 -11.84
CA PRO A 483 -27.17 12.26 -11.38
C PRO A 483 -27.26 11.77 -9.93
N ILE A 484 -26.17 11.23 -9.39
CA ILE A 484 -26.09 10.69 -8.02
C ILE A 484 -24.97 11.43 -7.29
N GLY A 485 -25.32 12.08 -6.19
CA GLY A 485 -24.44 12.82 -5.30
C GLY A 485 -25.22 13.36 -4.10
N LYS A 486 -24.52 13.85 -3.08
CA LYS A 486 -25.15 14.45 -1.91
C LYS A 486 -25.68 15.84 -2.29
N GLY A 487 -27.00 16.04 -2.14
CA GLY A 487 -27.67 17.29 -2.53
C GLY A 487 -28.18 17.35 -3.98
N VAL A 488 -28.03 16.28 -4.76
CA VAL A 488 -28.70 16.11 -6.06
C VAL A 488 -30.08 15.49 -5.79
N SER A 489 -31.15 16.21 -6.16
CA SER A 489 -32.55 15.85 -5.91
C SER A 489 -33.06 14.73 -6.82
#